data_AF-A0A418QMV4-F1
#
_entry.id   AF-A0A418QMV4-F1
#
_cell.length_a   1.000
_cell.length_b   1.000
_cell.length_c   1.000
_cell.angle_alpha   90.00
_cell.angle_beta   90.00
_cell.angle_gamma   90.00
#
_symmetry.space_group_name_H-M   'P 1'
#
loop_
_entity.id
_entity.type
_entity.pdbx_description
1 polymer ?
#
loop_
_entity_poly.entity_id
_entity_poly.type
_entity_poly.pdbx_seq_one_letter_code
_entity_poly.pdbx_strand_id
1 'polypeptide(L)'
;MLYSFLTSDDLDVAIKDEQLYQLVRDDLTLIARAEAAAVSWMQDHLGQRFDLPNVFGGIGEWSAAHAYAPALPASVLIEGQSVVYLPTYDRNAVGRVTNYAWHAGFWYEALTPSIGVEPGNLEANLYWEDSWRERDPRDAKLVGYCVDIALFLLHKRVAPRKIPTFRIDMYNLAKEWLEQVRDGLLTPNLAQHIRPSESSDTIRWGSNYPVTHYY
;
A
#
# COMPACT_ATOMS: atom_id res chain seq x y z
N MET A 1 -7.71 11.63 -8.74
CA MET A 1 -8.80 10.65 -8.49
C MET A 1 -8.16 9.33 -8.10
N LEU A 2 -8.70 8.67 -7.08
CA LEU A 2 -8.27 7.33 -6.69
C LEU A 2 -9.09 6.26 -7.43
N TYR A 3 -8.43 5.24 -7.96
CA TYR A 3 -9.10 4.12 -8.61
C TYR A 3 -9.25 2.93 -7.65
N SER A 4 -8.16 2.22 -7.33
CA SER A 4 -8.13 1.18 -6.29
C SER A 4 -6.82 1.17 -5.48
N PHE A 5 -5.71 1.45 -6.14
CA PHE A 5 -4.33 1.47 -5.65
C PHE A 5 -3.53 2.57 -6.37
N LEU A 6 -3.80 2.79 -7.66
CA LEU A 6 -3.25 3.89 -8.46
C LEU A 6 -4.11 5.15 -8.36
N THR A 7 -3.45 6.29 -8.58
CA THR A 7 -4.06 7.60 -8.74
C THR A 7 -3.88 8.14 -10.15
N SER A 8 -4.63 9.18 -10.50
CA SER A 8 -4.40 9.97 -11.72
C SER A 8 -2.94 10.45 -11.84
N ASP A 9 -2.35 10.84 -10.72
CA ASP A 9 -1.03 11.48 -10.69
C ASP A 9 0.06 10.43 -10.95
N ASP A 10 -0.13 9.19 -10.49
CA ASP A 10 0.77 8.07 -10.82
C ASP A 10 0.75 7.75 -12.32
N LEU A 11 -0.40 7.92 -12.98
CA LEU A 11 -0.54 7.69 -14.43
C LEU A 11 0.07 8.83 -15.25
N ASP A 12 -0.09 10.09 -14.82
CA ASP A 12 0.44 11.26 -15.53
C ASP A 12 1.98 11.22 -15.67
N VAL A 13 2.67 10.68 -14.65
CA VAL A 13 4.12 10.43 -14.70
C VAL A 13 4.51 9.47 -15.85
N ALA A 14 3.66 8.49 -16.14
CA ALA A 14 3.97 7.42 -17.10
C ALA A 14 3.40 7.67 -18.50
N ILE A 15 2.29 8.41 -18.64
CA ILE A 15 1.62 8.70 -19.90
C ILE A 15 0.96 10.08 -19.84
N LYS A 16 1.11 10.87 -20.89
CA LYS A 16 0.42 12.15 -21.00
C LYS A 16 -1.09 11.94 -21.09
N ASP A 17 -1.84 12.81 -20.42
CA ASP A 17 -3.31 12.83 -20.43
C ASP A 17 -3.90 12.65 -21.83
N GLU A 18 -3.42 13.38 -22.84
CA GLU A 18 -3.90 13.31 -24.22
C GLU A 18 -3.85 11.89 -24.81
N GLN A 19 -2.77 11.15 -24.53
CA GLN A 19 -2.60 9.78 -24.99
C GLN A 19 -3.48 8.83 -24.17
N LEU A 20 -3.63 9.10 -22.87
CA LEU A 20 -4.53 8.34 -22.00
C LEU A 20 -5.99 8.49 -22.45
N TYR A 21 -6.44 9.71 -22.74
CA TYR A 21 -7.79 9.98 -23.29
C TYR A 21 -8.03 9.23 -24.61
N GLN A 22 -7.04 9.17 -25.51
CA GLN A 22 -7.16 8.41 -26.75
C GLN A 22 -7.32 6.90 -26.52
N LEU A 23 -6.68 6.37 -25.47
CA LEU A 23 -6.80 4.95 -25.11
C LEU A 23 -8.15 4.65 -24.45
N VAL A 24 -8.62 5.55 -23.59
CA VAL A 24 -9.76 5.29 -22.71
C VAL A 24 -11.10 5.72 -23.35
N ARG A 25 -11.08 6.59 -24.36
CA ARG A 25 -12.29 7.08 -25.07
C ARG A 25 -13.41 7.50 -24.11
N ASP A 26 -13.05 8.26 -23.09
CA ASP A 26 -13.92 8.78 -22.01
C ASP A 26 -14.49 7.75 -21.01
N ASP A 27 -14.17 6.45 -21.14
CA ASP A 27 -14.64 5.43 -20.17
C ASP A 27 -13.63 5.18 -19.05
N LEU A 28 -13.68 5.99 -17.99
CA LEU A 28 -12.82 5.85 -16.80
C LEU A 28 -12.90 4.46 -16.13
N THR A 29 -13.95 3.68 -16.39
CA THR A 29 -14.05 2.31 -15.86
C THR A 29 -13.02 1.36 -16.48
N LEU A 30 -12.46 1.72 -17.64
CA LEU A 30 -11.42 0.93 -18.29
C LEU A 30 -10.11 0.95 -17.52
N ILE A 31 -9.74 2.10 -16.96
CA ILE A 31 -8.55 2.25 -16.12
C ILE A 31 -8.72 1.40 -14.86
N ALA A 32 -9.84 1.57 -14.16
CA ALA A 32 -10.14 0.82 -12.95
C ALA A 32 -10.13 -0.70 -13.18
N ARG A 33 -10.63 -1.18 -14.32
CA ARG A 33 -10.59 -2.61 -14.68
C ARG A 33 -9.18 -3.11 -15.02
N ALA A 34 -8.39 -2.32 -15.74
CA ALA A 34 -7.02 -2.67 -16.09
C ALA A 34 -6.14 -2.73 -14.83
N GLU A 35 -6.33 -1.80 -13.92
CA GLU A 35 -5.67 -1.77 -12.63
C GLU A 35 -6.09 -2.93 -11.73
N ALA A 36 -7.40 -3.20 -11.60
CA ALA A 36 -7.87 -4.34 -10.80
C ALA A 36 -7.25 -5.66 -11.28
N ALA A 37 -7.10 -5.82 -12.60
CA ALA A 37 -6.39 -6.97 -13.18
C ALA A 37 -4.89 -6.96 -12.87
N ALA A 38 -4.22 -5.79 -12.93
CA ALA A 38 -2.81 -5.65 -12.57
C ALA A 38 -2.56 -5.98 -11.09
N VAL A 39 -3.40 -5.46 -10.19
CA VAL A 39 -3.33 -5.71 -8.75
C VAL A 39 -3.54 -7.18 -8.43
N SER A 40 -4.56 -7.82 -9.04
CA SER A 40 -4.79 -9.27 -8.87
C SER A 40 -3.56 -10.08 -9.27
N TRP A 41 -2.93 -9.74 -10.38
CA TRP A 41 -1.77 -10.47 -10.87
C TRP A 41 -0.53 -10.30 -9.98
N MET A 42 -0.31 -9.09 -9.44
CA MET A 42 0.74 -8.86 -8.45
C MET A 42 0.45 -9.60 -7.14
N GLN A 43 -0.82 -9.62 -6.70
CA GLN A 43 -1.24 -10.35 -5.50
C GLN A 43 -0.96 -11.86 -5.61
N ASP A 44 -1.21 -12.45 -6.78
CA ASP A 44 -0.92 -13.87 -7.04
C ASP A 44 0.57 -14.21 -6.85
N HIS A 45 1.48 -13.31 -7.24
CA HIS A 45 2.92 -13.53 -7.15
C HIS A 45 3.48 -13.22 -5.75
N LEU A 46 2.91 -12.23 -5.06
CA LEU A 46 3.39 -11.80 -3.74
C LEU A 46 2.75 -12.57 -2.58
N GLY A 47 1.57 -13.14 -2.77
CA GLY A 47 0.72 -13.67 -1.70
C GLY A 47 1.26 -14.89 -0.96
N GLN A 48 2.28 -15.58 -1.49
CA GLN A 48 2.91 -16.71 -0.80
C GLN A 48 3.86 -16.26 0.32
N ARG A 49 4.47 -15.07 0.18
CA ARG A 49 5.56 -14.60 1.06
C ARG A 49 5.19 -13.35 1.86
N PHE A 50 4.31 -12.51 1.31
CA PHE A 50 4.04 -11.19 1.84
C PHE A 50 2.59 -11.01 2.27
N ASP A 51 2.40 -10.16 3.27
CA ASP A 51 1.09 -9.82 3.79
C ASP A 51 0.38 -8.82 2.87
N LEU A 52 -0.31 -9.36 1.85
CA LEU A 52 -1.06 -8.57 0.85
C LEU A 52 -1.93 -7.47 1.48
N PRO A 53 -2.66 -7.74 2.58
CA PRO A 53 -3.31 -6.72 3.37
C PRO A 53 -2.53 -5.45 3.67
N ASN A 54 -1.30 -5.60 4.12
CA ASN A 54 -0.45 -4.49 4.54
C ASN A 54 0.34 -3.92 3.36
N VAL A 55 0.68 -4.75 2.36
CA VAL A 55 1.39 -4.32 1.15
C VAL A 55 0.53 -3.42 0.26
N PHE A 56 -0.73 -3.80 0.02
CA PHE A 56 -1.63 -3.03 -0.84
C PHE A 56 -2.47 -2.00 -0.07
N GLY A 57 -2.44 -2.04 1.26
CA GLY A 57 -3.11 -1.08 2.15
C GLY A 57 -4.63 -1.04 2.03
N GLY A 58 -5.33 -0.71 3.11
CA GLY A 58 -6.73 -0.29 3.04
C GLY A 58 -6.77 1.20 2.70
N ILE A 59 -6.60 1.53 1.42
CA ILE A 59 -6.46 2.91 0.94
C ILE A 59 -7.80 3.38 0.37
N GLY A 60 -8.19 4.62 0.68
CA GLY A 60 -9.44 5.22 0.20
C GLY A 60 -9.33 6.75 0.09
N GLU A 61 -10.27 7.35 -0.64
CA GLU A 61 -10.42 8.81 -0.65
C GLU A 61 -10.90 9.29 0.72
N TRP A 62 -10.42 10.47 1.14
CA TRP A 62 -10.87 11.05 2.41
C TRP A 62 -12.37 11.34 2.41
N SER A 63 -13.03 11.09 3.54
CA SER A 63 -14.44 11.39 3.74
C SER A 63 -14.71 11.76 5.19
N ALA A 64 -15.41 12.88 5.40
CA ALA A 64 -15.79 13.36 6.74
C ALA A 64 -16.66 12.35 7.54
N ALA A 65 -17.37 11.45 6.85
CA ALA A 65 -18.21 10.44 7.48
C ALA A 65 -17.43 9.19 7.94
N HIS A 66 -16.19 9.02 7.46
CA HIS A 66 -15.36 7.86 7.79
C HIS A 66 -14.50 8.17 9.02
N ALA A 67 -14.40 7.21 9.93
CA ALA A 67 -13.49 7.27 11.06
C ALA A 67 -12.12 6.73 10.64
N TYR A 68 -11.07 7.46 11.01
CA TYR A 68 -9.68 7.09 10.76
C TYR A 68 -8.97 6.89 12.10
N ALA A 69 -8.02 5.97 12.16
CA ALA A 69 -7.22 5.75 13.36
C ALA A 69 -5.80 5.36 12.98
N PRO A 70 -4.81 5.60 13.87
CA PRO A 70 -3.45 5.15 13.64
C PRO A 70 -3.38 3.64 13.52
N ALA A 71 -2.46 3.18 12.67
CA ALA A 71 -1.96 1.81 12.74
C ALA A 71 -1.32 1.61 14.12
N LEU A 72 -2.09 1.08 15.07
CA LEU A 72 -1.61 0.87 16.43
C LEU A 72 -0.31 0.03 16.38
N PRO A 73 0.75 0.39 17.13
CA PRO A 73 1.89 -0.49 17.27
C PRO A 73 1.41 -1.81 17.86
N ALA A 74 1.84 -2.93 17.28
CA ALA A 74 1.58 -4.25 17.82
C ALA A 74 1.93 -4.26 19.32
N SER A 75 0.97 -4.59 20.16
CA SER A 75 1.15 -4.61 21.61
C SER A 75 2.25 -5.62 21.98
N VAL A 76 3.29 -5.17 22.68
CA VAL A 76 4.27 -6.02 23.36
C VAL A 76 3.74 -6.29 24.78
N LEU A 77 3.68 -7.56 25.17
CA LEU A 77 3.38 -7.96 26.54
C LEU A 77 4.56 -7.60 27.45
N ILE A 78 4.29 -6.85 28.51
CA ILE A 78 5.17 -6.79 29.69
C ILE A 78 4.34 -7.30 30.87
N GLU A 79 4.77 -8.45 31.40
CA GLU A 79 4.46 -9.09 32.69
C GLU A 79 3.11 -8.76 33.36
N GLY A 80 2.10 -9.62 33.14
CA GLY A 80 1.14 -9.96 34.18
C GLY A 80 -0.19 -9.20 34.25
N GLN A 81 -0.52 -8.31 33.32
CA GLN A 81 -1.88 -7.79 33.17
C GLN A 81 -2.56 -8.31 31.89
N SER A 82 -3.82 -8.74 32.01
CA SER A 82 -4.65 -9.08 30.84
C SER A 82 -4.94 -7.81 30.04
N VAL A 83 -4.11 -7.53 29.04
CA VAL A 83 -4.43 -6.56 28.00
C VAL A 83 -5.26 -7.30 26.95
N VAL A 84 -6.47 -6.79 26.71
CA VAL A 84 -7.42 -7.35 25.74
C VAL A 84 -6.77 -7.37 24.37
N TYR A 85 -6.51 -8.58 23.87
CA TYR A 85 -6.17 -8.82 22.48
C TYR A 85 -7.42 -8.69 21.62
N LEU A 86 -7.48 -7.68 20.75
CA LEU A 86 -8.36 -7.71 19.59
C LEU A 86 -7.68 -7.06 18.37
N PRO A 87 -6.81 -7.76 17.64
CA PRO A 87 -6.63 -7.48 16.24
C PRO A 87 -7.64 -8.33 15.47
N THR A 88 -8.85 -7.82 15.34
CA THR A 88 -9.75 -8.22 14.24
C THR A 88 -10.00 -6.97 13.42
N TYR A 89 -9.06 -6.65 12.54
CA TYR A 89 -9.41 -5.89 11.35
C TYR A 89 -10.23 -6.81 10.47
N ASP A 90 -11.49 -7.05 10.86
CA ASP A 90 -12.44 -7.73 10.01
C ASP A 90 -12.69 -6.82 8.81
N ARG A 91 -12.03 -7.18 7.72
CA ARG A 91 -12.20 -6.55 6.41
C ARG A 91 -13.65 -6.65 5.94
N ASN A 92 -14.55 -7.43 6.53
CA ASN A 92 -15.91 -7.49 6.02
C ASN A 92 -16.97 -6.97 7.00
N ALA A 93 -16.57 -6.35 8.12
CA ALA A 93 -17.50 -5.61 8.96
C ALA A 93 -17.80 -4.25 8.33
N VAL A 94 -19.09 -4.00 8.04
CA VAL A 94 -19.61 -2.69 7.64
C VAL A 94 -19.18 -1.64 8.67
N GLY A 95 -18.18 -0.81 8.33
CA GLY A 95 -17.60 0.21 9.23
C GLY A 95 -16.07 0.16 9.41
N ARG A 96 -15.30 -0.08 8.34
CA ARG A 96 -13.83 -0.18 8.41
C ARG A 96 -13.18 1.15 8.82
N VAL A 97 -12.31 1.08 9.84
CA VAL A 97 -11.33 2.12 10.18
C VAL A 97 -10.18 2.02 9.18
N THR A 98 -10.01 3.06 8.35
CA THR A 98 -8.89 3.19 7.41
C THR A 98 -7.75 3.95 8.07
N ASN A 99 -6.50 3.50 7.87
CA ASN A 99 -5.32 4.17 8.46
C ASN A 99 -4.74 5.24 7.51
N TYR A 100 -5.10 5.17 6.23
CA TYR A 100 -4.60 6.07 5.18
C TYR A 100 -5.76 6.70 4.42
N ALA A 101 -5.58 7.96 4.02
CA ALA A 101 -6.54 8.71 3.22
C ALA A 101 -5.83 9.47 2.10
N TRP A 102 -6.41 9.46 0.90
CA TRP A 102 -6.00 10.34 -0.19
C TRP A 102 -6.85 11.61 -0.17
N HIS A 103 -6.22 12.77 -0.14
CA HIS A 103 -6.91 14.06 -0.15
C HIS A 103 -6.06 15.13 -0.84
N ALA A 104 -6.67 15.97 -1.67
CA ALA A 104 -6.02 17.12 -2.32
C ALA A 104 -4.67 16.81 -3.03
N GLY A 105 -4.50 15.60 -3.58
CA GLY A 105 -3.26 15.19 -4.26
C GLY A 105 -2.18 14.60 -3.34
N PHE A 106 -2.42 14.54 -2.04
CA PHE A 106 -1.47 14.02 -1.05
C PHE A 106 -2.01 12.81 -0.30
N TRP A 107 -1.08 12.00 0.21
CA TRP A 107 -1.35 10.84 1.03
C TRP A 107 -1.21 11.19 2.50
N TYR A 108 -2.19 10.82 3.31
CA TYR A 108 -2.17 11.07 4.74
C TYR A 108 -2.29 9.78 5.54
N GLU A 109 -1.46 9.66 6.58
CA GLU A 109 -1.51 8.65 7.62
C GLU A 109 -2.18 9.25 8.86
N ALA A 110 -3.20 8.57 9.40
CA ALA A 110 -3.81 8.98 10.65
C ALA A 110 -2.87 8.69 11.83
N LEU A 111 -2.66 9.66 12.71
CA LEU A 111 -1.86 9.55 13.93
C LEU A 111 -2.71 9.36 15.17
N THR A 112 -3.91 9.91 15.17
CA THR A 112 -4.89 9.78 16.25
C THR A 112 -6.27 9.42 15.69
N PRO A 113 -7.11 8.72 16.48
CA PRO A 113 -8.48 8.45 16.09
C PRO A 113 -9.22 9.77 15.82
N SER A 114 -9.66 9.96 14.58
CA SER A 114 -10.31 11.20 14.13
C SER A 114 -11.49 10.89 13.22
N ILE A 115 -12.53 11.71 13.31
CA ILE A 115 -13.72 11.68 12.46
C ILE A 115 -14.06 13.11 12.06
N GLY A 116 -14.37 13.34 10.78
CA GLY A 116 -14.69 14.69 10.29
C GLY A 116 -13.52 15.68 10.29
N VAL A 117 -12.30 15.24 10.62
CA VAL A 117 -11.08 16.07 10.57
C VAL A 117 -10.47 15.94 9.18
N GLU A 118 -10.48 17.04 8.43
CA GLU A 118 -9.91 17.14 7.09
C GLU A 118 -8.37 17.23 7.12
N PRO A 119 -7.63 16.37 6.40
CA PRO A 119 -6.18 16.45 6.27
C PRO A 119 -5.76 17.68 5.46
N GLY A 120 -4.69 18.37 5.88
CA GLY A 120 -4.12 19.49 5.12
C GLY A 120 -4.87 20.82 5.25
N ASN A 121 -5.96 20.89 6.02
CA ASN A 121 -6.67 22.12 6.29
C ASN A 121 -6.05 22.87 7.48
N LEU A 122 -5.15 23.81 7.17
CA LEU A 122 -4.46 24.68 8.15
C LEU A 122 -5.42 25.63 8.88
N GLU A 123 -6.56 25.98 8.30
CA GLU A 123 -7.48 26.98 8.85
C GLU A 123 -8.59 26.38 9.73
N ALA A 124 -8.95 25.11 9.50
CA ALA A 124 -10.10 24.50 10.16
C ALA A 124 -9.77 23.75 11.47
N ASN A 125 -8.50 23.50 11.80
CA ASN A 125 -8.18 22.72 12.99
C ASN A 125 -6.86 23.11 13.65
N LEU A 126 -6.94 23.57 14.90
CA LEU A 126 -5.79 23.80 15.79
C LEU A 126 -4.97 22.52 16.11
N TYR A 127 -5.35 21.36 15.55
CA TYR A 127 -4.83 20.03 15.91
C TYR A 127 -4.68 19.08 14.71
N TRP A 128 -4.69 19.58 13.45
CA TRP A 128 -4.56 18.69 12.27
C TRP A 128 -3.18 18.02 12.22
N GLU A 129 -2.12 18.72 12.65
CA GLU A 129 -0.75 18.20 12.74
C GLU A 129 -0.63 17.01 13.72
N ASP A 130 -1.48 16.98 14.76
CA ASP A 130 -1.56 15.88 15.72
C ASP A 130 -2.40 14.70 15.21
N SER A 131 -3.20 14.92 14.16
CA SER A 131 -4.16 13.94 13.65
C SER A 131 -3.69 13.26 12.38
N TRP A 132 -2.95 13.96 11.52
CA TRP A 132 -2.58 13.50 10.19
C TRP A 132 -1.12 13.83 9.87
N ARG A 133 -0.44 12.90 9.21
CA ARG A 133 0.90 13.12 8.64
C ARG A 133 0.90 12.78 7.16
N GLU A 134 1.49 13.63 6.34
CA GLU A 134 1.71 13.33 4.93
C GLU A 134 2.70 12.15 4.78
N ARG A 135 2.22 11.03 4.23
CA ARG A 135 3.00 9.83 4.00
C ARG A 135 2.31 8.90 3.01
N ASP A 136 2.98 8.56 1.92
CA ASP A 136 2.53 7.48 1.02
C ASP A 136 2.81 6.11 1.66
N PRO A 137 1.80 5.26 1.90
CA PRO A 137 1.99 3.90 2.42
C PRO A 137 2.49 2.90 1.37
N ARG A 138 2.41 3.24 0.08
CA ARG A 138 2.68 2.31 -1.01
C ARG A 138 4.18 2.23 -1.29
N ASP A 139 4.64 1.03 -1.66
CA ASP A 139 6.01 0.87 -2.16
C ASP A 139 6.12 1.44 -3.58
N ALA A 140 7.04 2.38 -3.79
CA ALA A 140 7.21 3.08 -5.06
C ALA A 140 7.49 2.13 -6.25
N LYS A 141 8.17 0.99 -6.02
CA LYS A 141 8.41 0.01 -7.09
C LYS A 141 7.13 -0.71 -7.47
N LEU A 142 6.31 -1.10 -6.48
CA LEU A 142 5.00 -1.71 -6.75
C LEU A 142 4.06 -0.77 -7.48
N VAL A 143 4.06 0.52 -7.13
CA VAL A 143 3.30 1.54 -7.87
C VAL A 143 3.74 1.60 -9.33
N GLY A 144 5.05 1.71 -9.58
CA GLY A 144 5.59 1.73 -10.94
C GLY A 144 5.21 0.49 -11.76
N TYR A 145 5.41 -0.71 -11.20
CA TYR A 145 5.04 -1.95 -11.89
C TYR A 145 3.53 -2.08 -12.12
N CYS A 146 2.70 -1.64 -11.18
CA CYS A 146 1.25 -1.62 -11.36
C CYS A 146 0.85 -0.73 -12.54
N VAL A 147 1.46 0.46 -12.66
CA VAL A 147 1.24 1.38 -13.79
C VAL A 147 1.65 0.72 -15.10
N ASP A 148 2.82 0.10 -15.17
CA ASP A 148 3.32 -0.53 -16.39
C ASP A 148 2.42 -1.68 -16.86
N ILE A 149 1.97 -2.53 -15.93
CA ILE A 149 1.04 -3.63 -16.22
C ILE A 149 -0.32 -3.09 -16.66
N ALA A 150 -0.88 -2.11 -15.95
CA ALA A 150 -2.17 -1.53 -16.28
C ALA A 150 -2.17 -0.86 -17.67
N LEU A 151 -1.13 -0.06 -17.98
CA LEU A 151 -0.97 0.59 -19.28
C LEU A 151 -0.78 -0.44 -20.41
N PHE A 152 -0.02 -1.52 -20.18
CA PHE A 152 0.09 -2.61 -21.15
C PHE A 152 -1.27 -3.24 -21.45
N LEU A 153 -2.08 -3.53 -20.42
CA LEU A 153 -3.42 -4.08 -20.58
C LEU A 153 -4.35 -3.14 -21.34
N LEU A 154 -4.27 -1.83 -21.07
CA LEU A 154 -5.00 -0.79 -21.80
C LEU A 154 -4.60 -0.75 -23.29
N HIS A 155 -3.31 -0.70 -23.58
CA HIS A 155 -2.81 -0.72 -24.97
C HIS A 155 -3.22 -1.99 -25.72
N LYS A 156 -3.12 -3.15 -25.05
CA LYS A 156 -3.55 -4.45 -25.60
C LYS A 156 -5.02 -4.47 -25.96
N ARG A 157 -5.87 -3.78 -25.20
CA ARG A 157 -7.31 -3.67 -25.48
C ARG A 157 -7.61 -2.80 -26.69
N VAL A 158 -6.99 -1.63 -26.79
CA VAL A 158 -7.32 -0.61 -27.80
C VAL A 158 -6.72 -0.94 -29.17
N ALA A 159 -5.43 -1.25 -29.19
CA ALA A 159 -4.68 -1.48 -30.43
C ALA A 159 -3.67 -2.63 -30.26
N PRO A 160 -4.13 -3.90 -30.22
CA PRO A 160 -3.26 -5.05 -29.99
C PRO A 160 -2.09 -5.15 -30.98
N ARG A 161 -2.23 -4.59 -32.20
CA ARG A 161 -1.22 -4.62 -33.27
C ARG A 161 -0.17 -3.52 -33.19
N LYS A 162 -0.38 -2.50 -32.36
CA LYS A 162 0.47 -1.30 -32.28
C LYS A 162 0.75 -0.95 -30.82
N ILE A 163 1.20 -1.93 -30.05
CA ILE A 163 1.68 -1.69 -28.69
C ILE A 163 3.11 -1.14 -28.81
N PRO A 164 3.43 0.01 -28.18
CA PRO A 164 4.79 0.54 -28.18
C PRO A 164 5.79 -0.45 -27.59
N THR A 165 6.97 -0.57 -28.18
CA THR A 165 8.00 -1.54 -27.74
C THR A 165 8.38 -1.35 -26.27
N PHE A 166 8.59 -0.09 -25.86
CA PHE A 166 8.94 0.22 -24.48
C PHE A 166 7.87 -0.23 -23.47
N ARG A 167 6.58 -0.27 -23.86
CA ARG A 167 5.50 -0.78 -22.98
C ARG A 167 5.56 -2.28 -22.79
N ILE A 168 6.01 -3.00 -23.82
CA ILE A 168 6.26 -4.44 -23.74
C ILE A 168 7.46 -4.69 -22.83
N ASP A 169 8.53 -3.91 -22.99
CA ASP A 169 9.75 -4.04 -22.19
C ASP A 169 9.49 -3.77 -20.70
N MET A 170 8.75 -2.71 -20.37
CA MET A 170 8.39 -2.41 -18.98
C MET A 170 7.49 -3.48 -18.36
N TYR A 171 6.51 -3.99 -19.12
CA TYR A 171 5.70 -5.12 -18.68
C TYR A 171 6.56 -6.38 -18.41
N ASN A 172 7.52 -6.67 -19.27
CA ASN A 172 8.42 -7.81 -19.09
C ASN A 172 9.34 -7.64 -17.87
N LEU A 173 9.82 -6.43 -17.61
CA LEU A 173 10.63 -6.11 -16.43
C LEU A 173 9.81 -6.29 -15.15
N ALA A 174 8.59 -5.76 -15.11
CA ALA A 174 7.66 -5.96 -13.99
C ALA A 174 7.38 -7.45 -13.75
N LYS A 175 7.17 -8.21 -14.84
CA LYS A 175 6.98 -9.66 -14.78
C LYS A 175 8.18 -10.38 -14.19
N GLU A 176 9.37 -10.12 -14.74
CA GLU A 176 10.60 -10.75 -14.29
C GLU A 176 10.86 -10.46 -12.81
N TRP A 177 10.63 -9.21 -12.38
CA TRP A 177 10.77 -8.84 -10.99
C TRP A 177 9.80 -9.62 -10.09
N LEU A 178 8.52 -9.71 -10.45
CA LEU A 178 7.53 -10.47 -9.68
C LEU A 178 7.86 -11.97 -9.63
N GLU A 179 8.38 -12.54 -10.73
CA GLU A 179 8.87 -13.92 -10.77
C GLU A 179 10.08 -14.13 -9.86
N GLN A 180 11.07 -13.23 -9.89
CA GLN A 180 12.24 -13.29 -9.00
C GLN A 180 11.86 -13.15 -7.52
N VAL A 181 10.86 -12.32 -7.20
CA VAL A 181 10.33 -12.17 -5.84
C VAL A 181 9.58 -13.42 -5.40
N ARG A 182 8.75 -13.99 -6.27
CA ARG A 182 8.05 -15.26 -6.01
C ARG A 182 9.05 -16.39 -5.77
N ASP A 183 10.08 -16.49 -6.61
CA ASP A 183 11.08 -17.56 -6.58
C ASP A 183 12.08 -17.41 -5.41
N GLY A 184 12.04 -16.29 -4.69
CA GLY A 184 12.90 -16.05 -3.53
C GLY A 184 14.28 -15.50 -3.86
N LEU A 185 14.58 -15.29 -5.15
CA LEU A 185 15.85 -14.72 -5.61
C LEU A 185 16.01 -13.26 -5.15
N LEU A 186 14.89 -12.53 -5.12
CA LEU A 186 14.83 -11.16 -4.62
C LEU A 186 13.95 -11.11 -3.36
N THR A 187 14.42 -10.38 -2.35
CA THR A 187 13.65 -10.13 -1.12
C THR A 187 13.47 -8.62 -0.95
N PRO A 188 12.40 -8.05 -1.52
CA PRO A 188 12.07 -6.64 -1.34
C PRO A 188 11.65 -6.38 0.12
N ASN A 189 11.84 -5.15 0.58
CA ASN A 189 11.48 -4.73 1.94
C ASN A 189 9.97 -4.46 2.05
N LEU A 190 9.17 -5.50 1.78
CA LEU A 190 7.71 -5.48 1.88
C LEU A 190 7.26 -6.14 3.19
N ALA A 191 6.07 -5.80 3.66
CA ALA A 191 5.47 -6.40 4.85
C ALA A 191 5.33 -7.92 4.68
N GLN A 192 5.95 -8.69 5.56
CA GLN A 192 5.89 -10.15 5.58
C GLN A 192 4.81 -10.63 6.54
N HIS A 193 4.30 -11.84 6.32
CA HIS A 193 3.42 -12.47 7.29
C HIS A 193 4.12 -12.62 8.64
N ILE A 194 3.49 -12.13 9.71
CA ILE A 194 3.94 -12.40 11.06
C ILE A 194 3.72 -13.89 11.34
N ARG A 195 4.76 -14.71 11.24
CA ARG A 195 4.70 -16.10 11.69
C ARG A 195 4.81 -16.09 13.23
N PRO A 196 3.90 -16.74 13.97
CA PRO A 196 3.96 -16.79 15.44
C PRO A 196 5.29 -17.35 15.98
N SER A 197 6.00 -18.16 15.19
CA SER A 197 7.30 -18.75 15.55
C SER A 197 8.50 -17.84 15.28
N GLU A 198 8.31 -16.70 14.61
CA GLU A 198 9.38 -15.76 14.22
C GLU A 198 9.28 -14.42 14.96
N SER A 199 8.49 -14.36 16.05
CA SER A 199 8.59 -13.26 17.02
C SER A 199 9.91 -13.35 17.78
N SER A 200 11.00 -12.90 17.16
CA SER A 200 12.23 -12.45 17.83
C SER A 200 12.66 -13.25 19.07
N ASP A 201 12.86 -14.56 18.92
CA ASP A 201 13.69 -15.36 19.85
C ASP A 201 15.09 -15.59 19.29
N THR A 202 15.53 -14.74 18.35
CA THR A 202 16.93 -14.64 17.95
C THR A 202 17.70 -13.90 19.04
N ILE A 203 17.89 -14.59 20.17
CA ILE A 203 18.93 -14.27 21.14
C ILE A 203 20.23 -14.18 20.34
N ARG A 204 20.85 -13.01 20.31
CA ARG A 204 22.24 -12.86 19.86
C ARG A 204 23.13 -13.61 20.85
N TRP A 205 23.32 -14.91 20.60
CA TRP A 205 24.29 -15.72 21.31
C TRP A 205 25.68 -15.11 21.09
N GLY A 206 26.22 -14.49 22.12
CA GLY A 206 27.54 -13.83 22.09
C GLY A 206 27.58 -12.38 22.57
N SER A 207 26.47 -11.74 22.97
CA SER A 207 26.58 -10.47 23.71
C SER A 207 27.01 -10.74 25.14
N ASN A 208 28.17 -10.22 25.51
CA ASN A 208 28.83 -10.35 26.81
C ASN A 208 27.83 -10.15 27.96
N TYR A 209 27.79 -11.08 28.91
CA TYR A 209 27.02 -10.89 30.15
C TYR A 209 27.55 -9.63 30.88
N PRO A 210 26.67 -8.77 31.41
CA PRO A 210 27.13 -7.61 32.16
C PRO A 210 27.96 -8.08 33.35
N VAL A 211 29.20 -7.59 33.46
CA VAL A 211 30.06 -7.83 34.61
C VAL A 211 29.41 -7.12 35.80
N THR A 212 28.80 -7.88 36.70
CA THR A 212 28.38 -7.36 38.01
C THR A 212 29.62 -7.08 38.84
N HIS A 213 29.96 -5.80 39.02
CA HIS A 213 30.91 -5.39 40.04
C HIS A 213 30.25 -5.53 41.41
N TYR A 214 30.75 -6.46 42.22
CA TYR A 214 30.47 -6.47 43.66
C TYR A 214 31.32 -5.39 44.31
N TYR A 215 30.67 -4.43 44.97
CA TYR A 215 31.28 -3.54 45.95
C TYR A 215 31.09 -4.12 47.36
#